data_AF-A0AAD3CYI4-F1
#
_entry.id   AF-A0AAD3CYI4-F1
#
_cell.length_a   1.000
_cell.length_b   1.000
_cell.length_c   1.000
_cell.angle_alpha   90.00
_cell.angle_beta   90.00
_cell.angle_gamma   90.00
#
_symmetry.space_group_name_H-M   'P 1'
#
loop_
_entity.id
_entity.type
_entity.pdbx_description
1 polymer ?
#
loop_
_entity_poly.entity_id
_entity_poly.type
_entity_poly.pdbx_seq_one_letter_code
_entity_poly.pdbx_strand_id
1 'polypeptide(L)'
;MPSSQNKASSKKKGKKSKELEFLNHEEECMDKFVREAVKTHMDPKDYADDKYIDDLNQKRIENGVEPLENKADAESSPHIPSCECCDLEYAGTMRCSQCECAFYCSKACQKRAWKELGHKQKCPTMKENAKKLAKEVVDRLNDRELPPQQRVFDLDYNMNDNGPYKFAVEYGLHDSIRQVFLDDKDVLKNHLFQHDVLGMPHFYDLSFTRTIMTCLFRGERVSKKHQSFSKVDPSRIQGYLNAHPEDALQVWWKGSMYMVDVVVCDDFPSQDQFRYHQTLRDILSVWCTTLGSKRVAQLILLTHDPEKCKERATWMLNTMEPYMKKLHERHDLDHNRSMDQYMNILAAIIQIRCKKLGNVDIDAPRVLNLKGKYLAIHRRYYPDMAKAHLKKCDPDYEKILGA
;
A
#
# COMPACT_ATOMS: atom_id res chain seq x y z
N MET A 1 21.42 47.26 53.38
CA MET A 1 20.85 46.70 52.13
C MET A 1 21.97 46.08 51.31
N PRO A 2 21.97 44.75 51.07
CA PRO A 2 22.75 44.16 49.99
C PRO A 2 21.84 43.58 48.90
N SER A 3 22.24 43.84 47.66
CA SER A 3 21.59 43.50 46.40
C SER A 3 21.57 41.99 46.12
N SER A 4 20.39 41.45 45.85
CA SER A 4 20.16 40.09 45.38
C SER A 4 19.91 40.06 43.86
N GLN A 5 20.96 39.88 43.07
CA GLN A 5 20.84 39.49 41.67
C GLN A 5 21.80 38.33 41.35
N ASN A 6 21.31 37.38 40.54
CA ASN A 6 21.97 36.22 39.92
C ASN A 6 21.66 34.83 40.49
N LYS A 7 20.46 34.32 40.20
CA LYS A 7 20.15 32.88 40.16
C LYS A 7 19.18 32.54 39.01
N ALA A 8 19.62 32.65 37.75
CA ALA A 8 18.79 32.24 36.61
C ALA A 8 19.51 31.46 35.49
N SER A 9 20.84 31.23 35.54
CA SER A 9 21.56 30.61 34.41
C SER A 9 21.78 29.09 34.49
N SER A 10 21.50 28.43 35.63
CA SER A 10 21.81 26.99 35.78
C SER A 10 20.75 26.01 35.23
N LYS A 11 19.50 26.46 34.97
CA LYS A 11 18.42 25.57 34.51
C LYS A 11 18.49 25.17 33.02
N LYS A 12 19.22 25.90 32.17
CA LYS A 12 19.31 25.58 30.72
C LYS A 12 20.29 24.44 30.38
N LYS A 13 21.32 24.18 31.20
CA LYS A 13 22.30 23.10 30.93
C LYS A 13 21.72 21.69 31.15
N GLY A 14 20.80 21.52 32.10
CA GLY A 14 20.20 20.21 32.38
C GLY A 14 19.23 19.71 31.30
N LYS A 15 18.59 20.60 30.54
CA LYS A 15 17.60 20.22 29.52
C LYS A 15 18.24 19.64 28.25
N LYS A 16 19.42 20.15 27.84
CA LYS A 16 20.18 19.62 26.70
C LYS A 16 20.77 18.23 26.96
N SER A 17 21.17 17.92 28.19
CA SER A 17 21.72 16.60 28.54
C SER A 17 20.69 15.49 28.38
N LYS A 18 19.46 15.73 28.87
CA LYS A 18 18.37 14.76 28.79
C LYS A 18 17.88 14.52 27.35
N GLU A 19 17.90 15.56 26.51
CA GLU A 19 17.53 15.45 25.09
C GLU A 19 18.58 14.63 24.31
N LEU A 20 19.86 14.74 24.67
CA LEU A 20 20.94 13.95 24.06
C LEU A 20 20.94 12.48 24.53
N GLU A 21 20.72 12.24 25.84
CA GLU A 21 20.57 10.89 26.40
C GLU A 21 19.39 10.14 25.78
N PHE A 22 18.28 10.84 25.54
CA PHE A 22 17.10 10.28 24.87
C PHE A 22 17.40 9.87 23.41
N LEU A 23 18.09 10.74 22.64
CA LEU A 23 18.47 10.44 21.26
C LEU A 23 19.42 9.24 21.15
N ASN A 24 20.34 9.08 22.11
CA ASN A 24 21.27 7.96 22.14
C ASN A 24 20.56 6.63 22.46
N HIS A 25 19.54 6.64 23.32
CA HIS A 25 18.76 5.44 23.63
C HIS A 25 17.90 4.97 22.44
N GLU A 26 17.32 5.91 21.68
CA GLU A 26 16.59 5.57 20.44
C GLU A 26 17.52 4.98 19.37
N GLU A 27 18.75 5.47 19.28
CA GLU A 27 19.78 4.97 18.35
C GLU A 27 20.14 3.50 18.63
N GLU A 28 20.34 3.11 19.90
CA GLU A 28 20.65 1.72 20.28
C GLU A 28 19.50 0.74 20.01
N CYS A 29 18.25 1.14 20.25
CA CYS A 29 17.08 0.30 19.99
C CYS A 29 16.86 0.03 18.49
N MET A 30 17.08 1.04 17.65
CA MET A 30 16.94 0.94 16.20
C MET A 30 18.01 0.06 15.56
N ASP A 31 19.27 0.18 16.00
CA ASP A 31 20.39 -0.56 15.43
C ASP A 31 20.27 -2.08 15.69
N LYS A 32 19.69 -2.46 16.84
CA LYS A 32 19.40 -3.85 17.19
C LYS A 32 18.34 -4.48 16.28
N PHE A 33 17.30 -3.73 15.90
CA PHE A 33 16.22 -4.20 15.04
C PHE A 33 16.70 -4.47 13.61
N VAL A 34 17.53 -3.59 13.06
CA VAL A 34 18.07 -3.72 11.69
C VAL A 34 19.00 -4.94 11.55
N ARG A 35 19.84 -5.22 12.56
CA ARG A 35 20.79 -6.34 12.54
C ARG A 35 20.13 -7.72 12.55
N GLU A 36 18.97 -7.86 13.17
CA GLU A 36 18.22 -9.12 13.23
C GLU A 36 17.49 -9.41 11.90
N ALA A 37 17.01 -8.38 11.21
CA ALA A 37 16.27 -8.53 9.95
C ALA A 37 17.12 -9.01 8.75
N VAL A 38 18.46 -8.87 8.83
CA VAL A 38 19.38 -9.18 7.72
C VAL A 38 19.80 -10.66 7.67
N LYS A 39 19.57 -11.44 8.73
CA LYS A 39 20.14 -12.80 8.88
C LYS A 39 19.37 -13.93 8.19
N THR A 40 18.23 -13.68 7.56
CA THR A 40 17.39 -14.74 6.98
C THR A 40 16.98 -14.41 5.54
N HIS A 41 17.64 -15.01 4.54
CA HIS A 41 17.00 -15.67 3.37
C HIS A 41 18.02 -16.06 2.26
N MET A 42 17.74 -17.21 1.63
CA MET A 42 18.53 -17.91 0.60
C MET A 42 18.12 -17.49 -0.83
N ASP A 43 19.04 -17.65 -1.78
CA ASP A 43 18.97 -17.27 -3.20
C ASP A 43 18.24 -18.31 -4.08
N PRO A 44 17.17 -17.96 -4.82
CA PRO A 44 16.53 -18.82 -5.80
C PRO A 44 16.98 -18.45 -7.22
N LYS A 45 18.12 -18.99 -7.65
CA LYS A 45 18.51 -19.06 -9.07
C LYS A 45 18.18 -20.45 -9.60
N ASP A 46 17.25 -20.52 -10.55
CA ASP A 46 17.17 -21.51 -11.63
C ASP A 46 15.80 -21.42 -12.31
N TYR A 47 15.57 -20.48 -13.23
CA TYR A 47 14.52 -20.64 -14.26
C TYR A 47 14.84 -19.81 -15.52
N ALA A 48 14.91 -20.54 -16.65
CA ALA A 48 14.96 -20.12 -18.06
C ALA A 48 16.14 -19.22 -18.51
N ASP A 49 17.06 -19.83 -19.26
CA ASP A 49 18.23 -19.21 -19.88
C ASP A 49 17.81 -18.17 -20.95
N ASP A 50 18.03 -16.88 -20.68
CA ASP A 50 17.71 -15.74 -21.56
C ASP A 50 18.23 -15.92 -23.00
N LYS A 51 19.32 -16.69 -23.14
CA LYS A 51 19.93 -17.06 -24.42
C LYS A 51 18.97 -17.74 -25.40
N TYR A 52 17.99 -18.51 -24.89
CA TYR A 52 17.04 -19.22 -25.76
C TYR A 52 16.05 -18.29 -26.47
N ILE A 53 15.64 -17.20 -25.81
CA ILE A 53 14.69 -16.23 -26.39
C ILE A 53 15.38 -15.40 -27.47
N ASP A 54 16.63 -14.99 -27.23
CA ASP A 54 17.43 -14.23 -28.19
C ASP A 54 17.69 -15.01 -29.48
N ASP A 55 18.09 -16.29 -29.37
CA ASP A 55 18.28 -17.18 -30.52
C ASP A 55 16.97 -17.38 -31.32
N LEU A 56 15.82 -17.39 -30.64
CA LEU A 56 14.51 -17.55 -31.27
C LEU A 56 14.06 -16.26 -31.99
N ASN A 57 14.31 -15.10 -31.40
CA ASN A 57 14.01 -13.80 -31.99
C ASN A 57 14.89 -13.51 -33.21
N GLN A 58 16.18 -13.86 -33.13
CA GLN A 58 17.09 -13.77 -34.27
C GLN A 58 16.57 -14.58 -35.47
N LYS A 59 16.13 -15.83 -35.23
CA LYS A 59 15.52 -16.66 -36.28
C LYS A 59 14.23 -16.06 -36.85
N ARG A 60 13.42 -15.36 -36.06
CA ARG A 60 12.19 -14.72 -36.56
C ARG A 60 12.52 -13.56 -37.49
N ILE A 61 13.48 -12.72 -37.09
CA ILE A 61 13.98 -11.60 -37.89
C ILE A 61 14.54 -12.10 -39.23
N GLU A 62 15.34 -13.18 -39.21
CA GLU A 62 15.88 -13.81 -40.43
C GLU A 62 14.78 -14.33 -41.38
N ASN A 63 13.60 -14.69 -40.84
CA ASN A 63 12.45 -15.15 -41.61
C ASN A 63 11.46 -14.02 -41.96
N GLY A 64 11.79 -12.75 -41.72
CA GLY A 64 10.91 -11.62 -42.00
C GLY A 64 9.65 -11.58 -41.11
N VAL A 65 9.69 -12.26 -39.96
CA VAL A 65 8.63 -12.24 -38.95
C VAL A 65 9.05 -11.28 -37.83
N GLU A 66 8.15 -10.43 -37.36
CA GLU A 66 8.44 -9.57 -36.20
C GLU A 66 8.95 -10.42 -35.02
N PRO A 67 10.02 -9.95 -34.33
CA PRO A 67 10.53 -10.62 -33.14
C PRO A 67 9.41 -10.74 -32.11
N LEU A 68 9.43 -11.81 -31.30
CA LEU A 68 8.57 -11.88 -30.14
C LEU A 68 8.96 -10.71 -29.23
N GLU A 69 7.96 -9.95 -28.76
CA GLU A 69 8.18 -8.98 -27.70
C GLU A 69 9.01 -9.63 -26.60
N ASN A 70 10.11 -8.97 -26.26
CA ASN A 70 11.07 -9.54 -25.34
C ASN A 70 10.34 -9.81 -24.03
N LYS A 71 10.49 -11.01 -23.46
CA LYS A 71 9.78 -11.36 -22.21
C LYS A 71 10.10 -10.39 -21.08
N ALA A 72 11.25 -9.72 -21.13
CA ALA A 72 11.60 -8.63 -20.22
C ALA A 72 10.57 -7.48 -20.22
N ASP A 73 10.00 -7.14 -21.39
CA ASP A 73 8.96 -6.13 -21.49
C ASP A 73 7.60 -6.69 -21.06
N ALA A 74 7.33 -7.98 -21.27
CA ALA A 74 6.16 -8.65 -20.73
C ALA A 74 6.23 -8.78 -19.19
N GLU A 75 7.40 -9.06 -18.61
CA GLU A 75 7.70 -9.03 -17.17
C GLU A 75 7.64 -7.62 -16.59
N SER A 76 7.79 -6.59 -17.44
CA SER A 76 7.54 -5.20 -17.07
C SER A 76 6.05 -4.85 -17.00
N SER A 77 5.16 -5.66 -17.60
CA SER A 77 3.72 -5.45 -17.54
C SER A 77 3.23 -5.68 -16.11
N PRO A 78 2.80 -4.64 -15.38
CA PRO A 78 2.43 -4.77 -13.97
C PRO A 78 1.07 -5.48 -13.78
N HIS A 79 0.45 -5.89 -14.89
CA HIS A 79 -0.87 -6.48 -14.99
C HIS A 79 -0.90 -8.00 -14.81
N ILE A 80 0.25 -8.67 -14.67
CA ILE A 80 0.24 -10.14 -14.72
C ILE A 80 -0.24 -10.70 -13.37
N PRO A 81 -1.38 -11.42 -13.32
CA PRO A 81 -1.87 -12.10 -12.12
C PRO A 81 -0.98 -13.30 -11.73
N SER A 82 -1.11 -13.82 -10.51
CA SER A 82 -0.48 -15.11 -10.16
C SER A 82 -1.07 -16.28 -10.96
N CYS A 83 -0.27 -17.31 -11.20
CA CYS A 83 -0.72 -18.53 -11.86
C CYS A 83 -1.59 -19.38 -10.93
N GLU A 84 -2.83 -19.67 -11.32
CA GLU A 84 -3.80 -20.50 -10.57
C GLU A 84 -3.36 -21.96 -10.33
N CYS A 85 -2.32 -22.39 -11.05
CA CYS A 85 -1.84 -23.76 -11.04
C CYS A 85 -0.59 -23.98 -10.18
N CYS A 86 0.37 -23.07 -10.23
CA CYS A 86 1.64 -23.19 -9.52
C CYS A 86 1.88 -22.08 -8.49
N ASP A 87 0.92 -21.15 -8.35
CA ASP A 87 0.96 -19.99 -7.47
C ASP A 87 2.17 -19.06 -7.72
N LEU A 88 2.87 -19.22 -8.85
CA LEU A 88 3.95 -18.32 -9.23
C LEU A 88 3.38 -16.92 -9.46
N GLU A 89 3.83 -15.98 -8.62
CA GLU A 89 3.40 -14.59 -8.66
C GLU A 89 3.78 -13.97 -10.00
N TYR A 90 2.89 -13.13 -10.52
CA TYR A 90 3.13 -12.37 -11.74
C TYR A 90 3.47 -13.20 -12.98
N ALA A 91 3.02 -14.45 -13.02
CA ALA A 91 3.30 -15.35 -14.13
C ALA A 91 2.06 -15.69 -14.96
N GLY A 92 0.85 -15.34 -14.51
CA GLY A 92 -0.45 -15.65 -15.13
C GLY A 92 -0.75 -14.92 -16.45
N THR A 93 0.12 -15.06 -17.45
CA THR A 93 -0.01 -14.40 -18.77
C THR A 93 -1.09 -15.03 -19.67
N MET A 94 -1.52 -16.25 -19.40
CA MET A 94 -2.55 -16.94 -20.16
C MET A 94 -3.88 -16.95 -19.40
N ARG A 95 -4.93 -16.36 -19.98
CA ARG A 95 -6.28 -16.38 -19.43
C ARG A 95 -7.08 -17.57 -19.96
N CYS A 96 -7.88 -18.21 -19.11
CA CYS A 96 -8.88 -19.18 -19.56
C CYS A 96 -9.91 -18.47 -20.46
N SER A 97 -10.06 -18.91 -21.71
CA SER A 97 -10.98 -18.29 -22.68
C SER A 97 -12.45 -18.46 -22.32
N GLN A 98 -12.81 -19.50 -21.55
CA GLN A 98 -14.19 -19.77 -21.18
C GLN A 98 -14.65 -18.92 -19.98
N CYS A 99 -13.95 -19.00 -18.85
CA CYS A 99 -14.39 -18.26 -17.65
C CYS A 99 -13.81 -16.85 -17.55
N GLU A 100 -12.69 -16.56 -18.22
CA GLU A 100 -11.91 -15.31 -18.10
C GLU A 100 -11.44 -14.95 -16.68
N CYS A 101 -11.66 -15.83 -15.70
CA CYS A 101 -11.36 -15.60 -14.29
C CYS A 101 -10.11 -16.34 -13.80
N ALA A 102 -9.58 -17.29 -14.57
CA ALA A 102 -8.40 -18.07 -14.21
C ALA A 102 -7.22 -17.74 -15.12
N PHE A 103 -6.03 -17.65 -14.52
CA PHE A 103 -4.81 -17.23 -15.19
C PHE A 103 -3.68 -18.24 -14.97
N TYR A 104 -2.85 -18.45 -15.98
CA TYR A 104 -1.82 -19.49 -15.99
C TYR A 104 -0.54 -18.97 -16.63
N CYS A 105 0.60 -19.46 -16.15
CA CYS A 105 1.90 -19.14 -16.77
C CYS A 105 2.23 -19.94 -18.02
N SER A 106 1.50 -21.04 -18.25
CA SER A 106 1.74 -21.91 -19.40
C SER A 106 0.52 -22.79 -19.70
N LYS A 107 0.48 -23.31 -20.93
CA LYS A 107 -0.46 -24.37 -21.33
C LYS A 107 -0.36 -25.61 -20.43
N ALA A 108 0.83 -25.94 -19.94
CA ALA A 108 1.04 -27.05 -19.03
C ALA A 108 0.32 -26.81 -17.70
N CYS A 109 0.47 -25.61 -17.12
CA CYS A 109 -0.25 -25.20 -15.92
C CYS A 109 -1.77 -25.16 -16.13
N GLN A 110 -2.24 -24.64 -17.27
CA GLN A 110 -3.67 -24.66 -17.60
C GLN A 110 -4.22 -26.09 -17.67
N LYS A 111 -3.52 -27.02 -18.37
CA LYS A 111 -3.93 -28.43 -18.47
C LYS A 111 -3.95 -29.14 -17.11
N ARG A 112 -2.94 -28.90 -16.28
CA ARG A 112 -2.86 -29.46 -14.93
C ARG A 112 -4.00 -28.93 -14.07
N ALA A 113 -4.23 -27.60 -14.04
CA ALA A 113 -5.35 -27.02 -13.32
C ALA A 113 -6.71 -27.54 -13.81
N TRP A 114 -6.85 -27.75 -15.12
CA TRP A 114 -8.04 -28.32 -15.74
C TRP A 114 -8.35 -29.73 -15.24
N LYS A 115 -7.35 -30.62 -15.23
CA LYS A 115 -7.55 -32.04 -14.92
C LYS A 115 -7.45 -32.36 -13.43
N GLU A 116 -6.48 -31.76 -12.73
CA GLU A 116 -6.06 -32.17 -11.39
C GLU A 116 -6.56 -31.21 -10.30
N LEU A 117 -6.68 -29.91 -10.59
CA LEU A 117 -7.07 -28.88 -9.59
C LEU A 117 -8.56 -28.49 -9.65
N GLY A 118 -9.37 -29.26 -10.38
CA GLY A 118 -10.82 -29.08 -10.42
C GLY A 118 -11.32 -27.89 -11.24
N HIS A 119 -10.48 -27.25 -12.06
CA HIS A 119 -10.93 -26.11 -12.86
C HIS A 119 -11.99 -26.52 -13.89
N LYS A 120 -11.94 -27.73 -14.46
CA LYS A 120 -12.94 -28.23 -15.41
C LYS A 120 -14.37 -28.17 -14.87
N GLN A 121 -14.56 -28.49 -13.58
CA GLN A 121 -15.86 -28.54 -12.92
C GLN A 121 -16.37 -27.13 -12.58
N LYS A 122 -15.46 -26.23 -12.18
CA LYS A 122 -15.81 -24.86 -11.76
C LYS A 122 -15.94 -23.90 -12.95
N CYS A 123 -15.19 -24.12 -14.03
CA CYS A 123 -15.08 -23.18 -15.15
C CYS A 123 -16.42 -22.70 -15.73
N PRO A 124 -17.45 -23.56 -15.94
CA PRO A 124 -18.72 -23.12 -16.53
C PRO A 124 -19.47 -22.08 -15.68
N THR A 125 -19.31 -22.11 -14.36
CA THR A 125 -20.04 -21.22 -13.43
C THR A 125 -19.18 -20.06 -12.92
N MET A 126 -17.86 -20.15 -13.03
CA MET A 126 -16.94 -19.12 -12.50
C MET A 126 -17.23 -17.71 -13.02
N LYS A 127 -17.51 -17.54 -14.32
CA LYS A 127 -17.75 -16.20 -14.90
C LYS A 127 -19.03 -15.58 -14.36
N GLU A 128 -20.11 -16.37 -14.28
CA GLU A 128 -21.39 -15.90 -13.79
C GLU A 128 -21.35 -15.63 -12.28
N ASN A 129 -20.73 -16.52 -11.52
CA ASN A 129 -20.51 -16.31 -10.08
C ASN A 129 -19.68 -15.06 -9.82
N ALA A 130 -18.62 -14.84 -10.61
CA ALA A 130 -17.79 -13.65 -10.48
C ALA A 130 -18.58 -12.35 -10.76
N LYS A 131 -19.41 -12.34 -11.80
CA LYS A 131 -20.33 -11.22 -12.07
C LYS A 131 -21.34 -11.01 -10.95
N LYS A 132 -21.96 -12.08 -10.47
CA LYS A 132 -22.93 -12.01 -9.38
C LYS A 132 -22.30 -11.39 -8.13
N LEU A 133 -21.17 -11.94 -7.68
CA LEU A 133 -20.44 -11.44 -6.51
C LEU A 133 -20.00 -9.99 -6.67
N ALA A 134 -19.47 -9.63 -7.84
CA ALA A 134 -19.08 -8.26 -8.15
C ALA A 134 -20.25 -7.28 -8.02
N LYS A 135 -21.41 -7.65 -8.58
CA LYS A 135 -22.63 -6.85 -8.49
C LYS A 135 -23.11 -6.72 -7.05
N GLU A 136 -23.16 -7.83 -6.31
CA GLU A 136 -23.55 -7.83 -4.89
C GLU A 136 -22.63 -6.96 -4.03
N VAL A 137 -21.32 -6.94 -4.30
CA VAL A 137 -20.37 -6.04 -3.63
C VAL A 137 -20.67 -4.58 -3.93
N VAL A 138 -20.84 -4.21 -5.21
CA VAL A 138 -21.15 -2.82 -5.60
C VAL A 138 -22.49 -2.36 -5.05
N ASP A 139 -23.53 -3.17 -5.19
CA ASP A 139 -24.87 -2.88 -4.67
C ASP A 139 -24.83 -2.65 -3.15
N ARG A 140 -24.14 -3.53 -2.41
CA ARG A 140 -23.98 -3.42 -0.95
C ARG A 140 -23.15 -2.21 -0.51
N LEU A 141 -22.11 -1.82 -1.25
CA LEU A 141 -21.38 -0.58 -0.95
C LEU A 141 -22.26 0.66 -1.13
N ASN A 142 -23.25 0.61 -2.04
CA ASN A 142 -24.16 1.71 -2.32
C ASN A 142 -25.41 1.72 -1.41
N ASP A 143 -25.70 0.64 -0.71
CA ASP A 143 -26.87 0.52 0.15
C ASP A 143 -26.68 1.31 1.46
N ARG A 144 -27.35 2.47 1.56
CA ARG A 144 -27.28 3.37 2.73
C ARG A 144 -28.18 2.93 3.88
N GLU A 145 -29.08 1.98 3.66
CA GLU A 145 -29.92 1.42 4.72
C GLU A 145 -29.15 0.39 5.56
N LEU A 146 -28.09 -0.19 4.99
CA LEU A 146 -27.20 -1.09 5.72
C LEU A 146 -26.30 -0.32 6.70
N PRO A 147 -26.07 -0.87 7.90
CA PRO A 147 -25.03 -0.39 8.79
C PRO A 147 -23.66 -0.34 8.09
N PRO A 148 -22.78 0.62 8.43
CA PRO A 148 -21.48 0.77 7.78
C PRO A 148 -20.68 -0.53 7.67
N GLN A 149 -20.52 -1.28 8.76
CA GLN A 149 -19.83 -2.56 8.75
C GLN A 149 -20.41 -3.58 7.76
N GLN A 150 -21.72 -3.55 7.50
CA GLN A 150 -22.37 -4.46 6.56
C GLN A 150 -22.13 -4.04 5.11
N ARG A 151 -21.97 -2.74 4.82
CA ARG A 151 -21.67 -2.24 3.46
C ARG A 151 -20.29 -2.69 2.96
N VAL A 152 -19.33 -2.91 3.86
CA VAL A 152 -17.97 -3.38 3.52
C VAL A 152 -17.70 -4.83 3.94
N PHE A 153 -18.72 -5.55 4.40
CA PHE A 153 -18.59 -6.94 4.84
C PHE A 153 -18.17 -7.86 3.69
N ASP A 154 -17.30 -8.84 3.98
CA ASP A 154 -16.72 -9.80 3.04
C ASP A 154 -16.03 -9.18 1.81
N LEU A 155 -15.57 -7.92 1.88
CA LEU A 155 -14.79 -7.34 0.78
C LEU A 155 -13.50 -8.13 0.53
N ASP A 156 -12.85 -8.65 1.57
CA ASP A 156 -11.68 -9.51 1.43
C ASP A 156 -12.05 -10.85 0.80
N TYR A 157 -13.11 -11.51 1.27
CA TYR A 157 -13.48 -12.82 0.77
C TYR A 157 -13.98 -12.79 -0.68
N ASN A 158 -14.92 -11.89 -0.98
CA ASN A 158 -15.61 -11.88 -2.28
C ASN A 158 -14.76 -11.31 -3.42
N MET A 159 -13.76 -10.48 -3.10
CA MET A 159 -12.96 -9.78 -4.11
C MET A 159 -11.57 -10.39 -4.33
N ASN A 160 -11.19 -11.39 -3.53
CA ASN A 160 -9.88 -12.04 -3.64
C ASN A 160 -9.69 -12.93 -4.88
N ASP A 161 -10.78 -13.34 -5.52
CA ASP A 161 -10.70 -13.99 -6.83
C ASP A 161 -10.51 -12.95 -7.96
N ASN A 162 -9.77 -13.31 -9.01
CA ASN A 162 -9.50 -12.42 -10.15
C ASN A 162 -10.76 -11.95 -10.90
N GLY A 163 -11.80 -12.80 -10.89
CA GLY A 163 -13.04 -12.56 -11.62
C GLY A 163 -13.84 -11.40 -11.03
N PRO A 164 -14.29 -11.52 -9.76
CA PRO A 164 -15.15 -10.52 -9.13
C PRO A 164 -14.60 -9.10 -9.19
N TYR A 165 -13.31 -8.92 -8.91
CA TYR A 165 -12.72 -7.58 -8.92
C TYR A 165 -12.86 -6.86 -10.27
N LYS A 166 -12.52 -7.55 -11.36
CA LYS A 166 -12.64 -7.00 -12.71
C LYS A 166 -14.07 -6.55 -13.01
N PHE A 167 -15.05 -7.42 -12.73
CA PHE A 167 -16.45 -7.11 -12.97
C PHE A 167 -16.97 -6.00 -12.04
N ALA A 168 -16.47 -5.89 -10.81
CA ALA A 168 -16.90 -4.83 -9.91
C ALA A 168 -16.45 -3.45 -10.42
N VAL A 169 -15.24 -3.37 -10.95
CA VAL A 169 -14.76 -2.16 -11.66
C VAL A 169 -15.69 -1.83 -12.83
N GLU A 170 -16.07 -2.81 -13.66
CA GLU A 170 -17.04 -2.62 -14.75
C GLU A 170 -18.44 -2.18 -14.25
N TYR A 171 -18.83 -2.57 -13.03
CA TYR A 171 -20.12 -2.22 -12.43
C TYR A 171 -20.12 -0.92 -11.61
N GLY A 172 -19.03 -0.15 -11.60
CA GLY A 172 -18.97 1.14 -10.91
C GLY A 172 -18.42 1.10 -9.49
N LEU A 173 -17.54 0.12 -9.18
CA LEU A 173 -16.82 0.05 -7.89
C LEU A 173 -16.13 1.38 -7.52
N HIS A 174 -15.62 2.13 -8.50
CA HIS A 174 -14.98 3.40 -8.23
C HIS A 174 -15.94 4.43 -7.61
N ASP A 175 -17.13 4.60 -8.18
CA ASP A 175 -18.13 5.54 -7.66
C ASP A 175 -18.61 5.11 -6.27
N SER A 176 -18.77 3.80 -6.06
CA SER A 176 -19.08 3.25 -4.74
C SER A 176 -18.00 3.55 -3.71
N ILE A 177 -16.72 3.31 -4.02
CA ILE A 177 -15.59 3.63 -3.13
C ILE A 177 -15.54 5.13 -2.84
N ARG A 178 -15.72 5.97 -3.87
CA ARG A 178 -15.75 7.43 -3.72
C ARG A 178 -16.82 7.86 -2.73
N GLN A 179 -18.04 7.36 -2.90
CA GLN A 179 -19.15 7.69 -2.01
C GLN A 179 -18.89 7.21 -0.58
N VAL A 180 -18.38 5.98 -0.45
CA VAL A 180 -18.06 5.38 0.84
C VAL A 180 -16.97 6.16 1.60
N PHE A 181 -15.95 6.69 0.92
CA PHE A 181 -14.97 7.59 1.57
C PHE A 181 -15.58 8.92 2.02
N LEU A 182 -16.57 9.46 1.29
CA LEU A 182 -17.28 10.66 1.72
C LEU A 182 -18.16 10.39 2.95
N ASP A 183 -18.80 9.22 2.99
CA ASP A 183 -19.66 8.79 4.10
C ASP A 183 -18.85 8.47 5.38
N ASP A 184 -17.56 8.11 5.26
CA ASP A 184 -16.73 7.64 6.38
C ASP A 184 -16.66 8.68 7.52
N LYS A 185 -16.74 9.98 7.20
CA LYS A 185 -16.83 11.05 8.22
C LYS A 185 -18.01 10.85 9.16
N ASP A 186 -19.18 10.71 8.59
CA ASP A 186 -20.43 10.65 9.35
C ASP A 186 -20.51 9.31 10.07
N VAL A 187 -19.96 8.25 9.48
CA VAL A 187 -19.80 6.95 10.13
C VAL A 187 -18.97 7.04 11.40
N LEU A 188 -17.78 7.63 11.31
CA LEU A 188 -16.87 7.72 12.46
C LEU A 188 -17.46 8.62 13.57
N LYS A 189 -18.17 9.68 13.20
CA LYS A 189 -18.78 10.59 14.20
C LYS A 189 -20.01 9.98 14.88
N ASN A 190 -20.87 9.30 14.13
CA ASN A 190 -22.18 8.89 14.62
C ASN A 190 -22.23 7.45 15.12
N HIS A 191 -21.43 6.54 14.54
CA HIS A 191 -21.59 5.10 14.76
C HIS A 191 -20.49 4.47 15.61
N LEU A 192 -19.33 5.11 15.80
CA LEU A 192 -18.23 4.47 16.54
C LEU A 192 -18.53 4.23 18.03
N PHE A 193 -19.44 5.00 18.62
CA PHE A 193 -19.74 4.97 20.05
C PHE A 193 -21.03 4.21 20.41
N GLN A 194 -21.80 3.74 19.42
CA GLN A 194 -23.14 3.19 19.67
C GLN A 194 -23.20 1.70 19.98
N HIS A 195 -22.06 1.01 20.16
CA HIS A 195 -22.06 -0.45 20.05
C HIS A 195 -21.60 -1.25 21.28
N ASP A 196 -22.07 -0.86 22.47
CA ASP A 196 -22.30 -1.86 23.52
C ASP A 196 -23.47 -2.82 23.16
N VAL A 197 -24.19 -2.57 22.06
CA VAL A 197 -25.55 -3.08 21.83
C VAL A 197 -25.62 -4.53 21.32
N LEU A 198 -24.54 -5.16 20.81
CA LEU A 198 -24.65 -6.49 20.17
C LEU A 198 -23.63 -7.55 20.61
N GLY A 199 -22.79 -7.30 21.63
CA GLY A 199 -21.87 -8.31 22.16
C GLY A 199 -20.88 -8.90 21.14
N MET A 200 -20.69 -8.25 19.99
CA MET A 200 -19.77 -8.68 18.94
C MET A 200 -18.37 -8.09 19.21
N PRO A 201 -17.35 -8.91 19.53
CA PRO A 201 -16.05 -8.45 20.02
C PRO A 201 -15.11 -7.88 18.94
N HIS A 202 -15.56 -7.70 17.70
CA HIS A 202 -14.69 -7.37 16.56
C HIS A 202 -15.07 -6.02 15.92
N PHE A 203 -14.72 -4.94 16.63
CA PHE A 203 -15.01 -3.55 16.28
C PHE A 203 -14.05 -2.91 15.25
N TYR A 204 -13.25 -3.70 14.55
CA TYR A 204 -12.18 -3.18 13.71
C TYR A 204 -12.67 -2.71 12.31
N ASP A 205 -13.90 -3.05 11.93
CA ASP A 205 -14.36 -2.91 10.54
C ASP A 205 -15.28 -1.70 10.28
N LEU A 206 -15.28 -0.72 11.18
CA LEU A 206 -16.16 0.47 11.07
C LEU A 206 -15.62 1.56 10.15
N SER A 207 -14.31 1.65 9.94
CA SER A 207 -13.76 2.58 8.94
C SER A 207 -13.83 1.91 7.59
N PHE A 208 -14.65 2.48 6.72
CA PHE A 208 -14.73 2.05 5.35
C PHE A 208 -13.38 2.17 4.65
N THR A 209 -12.69 3.29 4.90
CA THR A 209 -11.38 3.54 4.33
C THR A 209 -10.41 2.45 4.75
N ARG A 210 -10.32 2.11 6.03
CA ARG A 210 -9.46 1.01 6.49
C ARG A 210 -9.81 -0.29 5.79
N THR A 211 -11.08 -0.70 5.77
CA THR A 211 -11.49 -1.98 5.17
C THR A 211 -11.19 -2.01 3.68
N ILE A 212 -11.51 -0.97 2.91
CA ILE A 212 -11.18 -0.85 1.50
C ILE A 212 -9.66 -0.93 1.28
N MET A 213 -8.88 -0.19 2.08
CA MET A 213 -7.41 -0.21 2.01
C MET A 213 -6.86 -1.62 2.27
N THR A 214 -7.33 -2.29 3.32
CA THR A 214 -6.78 -3.59 3.74
C THR A 214 -7.31 -4.78 2.95
N CYS A 215 -8.48 -4.65 2.32
CA CYS A 215 -9.12 -5.76 1.60
C CYS A 215 -8.97 -5.61 0.08
N LEU A 216 -9.27 -4.43 -0.45
CA LEU A 216 -9.17 -4.20 -1.90
C LEU A 216 -7.73 -3.90 -2.31
N PHE A 217 -7.06 -2.94 -1.69
CA PHE A 217 -5.74 -2.52 -2.19
C PHE A 217 -4.54 -3.29 -1.59
N ARG A 218 -4.72 -3.88 -0.40
CA ARG A 218 -3.72 -4.74 0.27
C ARG A 218 -3.97 -6.24 0.03
N GLY A 219 -4.49 -6.58 -1.14
CA GLY A 219 -4.80 -7.97 -1.47
C GLY A 219 -3.53 -8.82 -1.51
N GLU A 220 -3.37 -9.75 -0.57
CA GLU A 220 -2.81 -11.04 -0.94
C GLU A 220 -3.91 -11.74 -1.72
N ARG A 221 -3.63 -12.17 -2.96
CA ARG A 221 -4.26 -13.41 -3.38
C ARG A 221 -3.89 -14.38 -2.28
N VAL A 222 -4.86 -14.95 -1.59
CA VAL A 222 -4.61 -16.00 -0.60
C VAL A 222 -3.73 -17.01 -1.30
N SER A 223 -2.41 -16.92 -1.12
CA SER A 223 -1.52 -17.93 -1.67
C SER A 223 -1.98 -19.15 -0.90
N LYS A 224 -2.41 -20.20 -1.62
CA LYS A 224 -3.01 -21.37 -0.97
C LYS A 224 -2.08 -21.99 0.09
N LYS A 225 -0.81 -21.59 0.10
CA LYS A 225 0.26 -22.07 0.96
C LYS A 225 0.58 -21.16 2.15
N HIS A 226 0.45 -19.85 2.03
CA HIS A 226 0.83 -18.90 3.10
C HIS A 226 -0.13 -17.71 3.16
N GLN A 227 -0.84 -17.60 4.29
CA GLN A 227 -1.55 -16.40 4.71
C GLN A 227 -0.53 -15.46 5.37
N SER A 228 0.21 -14.67 4.59
CA SER A 228 0.76 -13.46 5.19
C SER A 228 -0.24 -12.33 4.97
N PHE A 229 -0.01 -11.15 5.55
CA PHE A 229 -0.78 -9.95 5.19
C PHE A 229 0.18 -8.88 4.66
N SER A 230 1.27 -9.31 4.06
CA SER A 230 2.46 -8.49 3.82
C SER A 230 2.65 -8.05 2.38
N LYS A 231 1.79 -8.50 1.46
CA LYS A 231 1.91 -8.18 0.03
C LYS A 231 0.74 -7.33 -0.49
N VAL A 232 1.03 -6.56 -1.53
CA VAL A 232 0.02 -5.86 -2.34
C VAL A 232 -0.24 -6.66 -3.62
N ASP A 233 -1.41 -6.47 -4.25
CA ASP A 233 -1.71 -6.97 -5.61
C ASP A 233 -1.58 -5.80 -6.60
N PRO A 234 -0.42 -5.65 -7.27
CA PRO A 234 -0.20 -4.60 -8.26
C PRO A 234 -1.22 -4.60 -9.39
N SER A 235 -1.65 -5.78 -9.85
CA SER A 235 -2.56 -5.89 -10.99
C SER A 235 -3.95 -5.35 -10.64
N ARG A 236 -4.39 -5.54 -9.40
CA ARG A 236 -5.64 -4.96 -8.88
C ARG A 236 -5.56 -3.43 -8.79
N ILE A 237 -4.52 -2.91 -8.15
CA ILE A 237 -4.30 -1.45 -8.04
C ILE A 237 -4.21 -0.81 -9.42
N GLN A 238 -3.47 -1.44 -10.34
CA GLN A 238 -3.36 -0.95 -11.69
C GLN A 238 -4.69 -0.98 -12.44
N GLY A 239 -5.45 -2.08 -12.31
CA GLY A 239 -6.79 -2.20 -12.88
C GLY A 239 -7.71 -1.08 -12.41
N TYR A 240 -7.66 -0.74 -11.12
CA TYR A 240 -8.39 0.41 -10.57
C TYR A 240 -7.97 1.74 -11.19
N LEU A 241 -6.67 2.03 -11.19
CA LEU A 241 -6.13 3.30 -11.66
C LEU A 241 -6.36 3.49 -13.16
N ASN A 242 -6.27 2.42 -13.95
CA ASN A 242 -6.47 2.47 -15.40
C ASN A 242 -7.95 2.56 -15.79
N ALA A 243 -8.86 2.05 -14.97
CA ALA A 243 -10.29 2.16 -15.24
C ALA A 243 -10.81 3.59 -15.03
N HIS A 244 -10.17 4.35 -14.15
CA HIS A 244 -10.54 5.72 -13.79
C HIS A 244 -9.31 6.64 -13.69
N PRO A 245 -8.58 6.84 -14.81
CA PRO A 245 -7.31 7.58 -14.81
C PRO A 245 -7.44 9.05 -14.40
N GLU A 246 -8.64 9.62 -14.51
CA GLU A 246 -8.97 11.00 -14.16
C GLU A 246 -8.80 11.30 -12.67
N ASP A 247 -9.25 10.41 -11.79
CA ASP A 247 -9.28 10.69 -10.36
C ASP A 247 -9.20 9.49 -9.40
N ALA A 248 -9.04 8.25 -9.88
CA ALA A 248 -8.88 7.06 -9.01
C ALA A 248 -7.88 7.26 -7.87
N LEU A 249 -6.68 7.75 -8.21
CA LEU A 249 -5.64 8.02 -7.22
C LEU A 249 -6.05 9.15 -6.28
N GLN A 250 -6.72 10.19 -6.80
CA GLN A 250 -7.12 11.33 -5.99
C GLN A 250 -8.16 10.91 -4.95
N VAL A 251 -9.18 10.14 -5.37
CA VAL A 251 -10.19 9.56 -4.49
C VAL A 251 -9.52 8.69 -3.43
N TRP A 252 -8.64 7.78 -3.85
CA TRP A 252 -7.94 6.86 -2.97
C TRP A 252 -7.04 7.56 -1.94
N TRP A 253 -6.19 8.47 -2.40
CA TRP A 253 -5.26 9.22 -1.55
C TRP A 253 -5.98 10.18 -0.62
N LYS A 254 -6.95 10.96 -1.12
CA LYS A 254 -7.70 11.91 -0.30
C LYS A 254 -8.57 11.20 0.75
N GLY A 255 -9.22 10.08 0.41
CA GLY A 255 -9.94 9.27 1.39
C GLY A 255 -9.03 8.77 2.52
N SER A 256 -7.82 8.32 2.17
CA SER A 256 -6.81 7.90 3.14
C SER A 256 -6.31 9.04 4.02
N MET A 257 -6.02 10.20 3.44
CA MET A 257 -5.54 11.37 4.17
C MET A 257 -6.65 12.01 5.02
N TYR A 258 -7.90 11.89 4.58
CA TYR A 258 -9.06 12.31 5.35
C TYR A 258 -9.16 11.53 6.68
N MET A 259 -8.87 10.23 6.67
CA MET A 259 -8.80 9.44 7.90
C MET A 259 -7.68 9.88 8.84
N VAL A 260 -6.53 10.31 8.30
CA VAL A 260 -5.47 10.94 9.11
C VAL A 260 -6.03 12.18 9.80
N ASP A 261 -6.76 13.02 9.06
CA ASP A 261 -7.34 14.25 9.60
C ASP A 261 -8.29 13.98 10.77
N VAL A 262 -9.22 13.04 10.59
CA VAL A 262 -10.20 12.68 11.63
C VAL A 262 -9.48 12.25 12.91
N VAL A 263 -8.51 11.35 12.81
CA VAL A 263 -7.77 10.83 13.97
C VAL A 263 -6.92 11.91 14.66
N VAL A 264 -6.35 12.83 13.90
CA VAL A 264 -5.45 13.86 14.42
C VAL A 264 -6.22 15.06 15.01
N CYS A 265 -7.38 15.40 14.44
CA CYS A 265 -8.11 16.63 14.80
C CYS A 265 -9.15 16.45 15.90
N ASP A 266 -9.81 15.31 15.95
CA ASP A 266 -10.96 15.13 16.82
C ASP A 266 -10.50 14.63 18.20
N ASP A 267 -11.08 15.19 19.26
CA ASP A 267 -10.79 14.78 20.64
C ASP A 267 -11.62 13.52 20.95
N PHE A 268 -11.02 12.36 20.72
CA PHE A 268 -11.67 11.09 21.02
C PHE A 268 -11.59 10.73 22.50
N PRO A 269 -12.63 10.08 23.05
CA PRO A 269 -12.56 9.45 24.37
C PRO A 269 -11.32 8.58 24.50
N SER A 270 -10.60 8.69 25.63
CA SER A 270 -9.32 8.01 25.85
C SER A 270 -9.38 6.49 25.65
N GLN A 271 -10.52 5.87 25.97
CA GLN A 271 -10.77 4.43 25.81
C GLN A 271 -10.76 3.95 24.35
N ASP A 272 -11.04 4.83 23.39
CA ASP A 272 -11.13 4.50 21.97
C ASP A 272 -9.91 4.93 21.15
N GLN A 273 -9.05 5.78 21.72
CA GLN A 273 -7.86 6.31 21.02
C GLN A 273 -7.02 5.20 20.37
N PHE A 274 -6.73 4.12 21.10
CA PHE A 274 -5.97 2.98 20.56
C PHE A 274 -6.55 2.44 19.23
N ARG A 275 -7.89 2.40 19.10
CA ARG A 275 -8.57 1.90 17.89
C ARG A 275 -8.37 2.84 16.70
N TYR A 276 -8.50 4.15 16.92
CA TYR A 276 -8.21 5.16 15.90
C TYR A 276 -6.76 5.10 15.43
N HIS A 277 -5.83 4.97 16.38
CA HIS A 277 -4.41 4.81 16.08
C HIS A 277 -4.13 3.53 15.29
N GLN A 278 -4.78 2.41 15.63
CA GLN A 278 -4.67 1.17 14.87
C GLN A 278 -5.21 1.32 13.45
N THR A 279 -6.38 1.92 13.27
CA THR A 279 -6.97 2.20 11.95
C THR A 279 -6.03 3.02 11.09
N LEU A 280 -5.50 4.12 11.63
CA LEU A 280 -4.58 4.98 10.90
C LEU A 280 -3.25 4.29 10.58
N ARG A 281 -2.70 3.54 11.54
CA ARG A 281 -1.52 2.70 11.34
C ARG A 281 -1.73 1.74 10.17
N ASP A 282 -2.88 1.06 10.12
CA ASP A 282 -3.19 0.09 9.07
C ASP A 282 -3.27 0.80 7.70
N ILE A 283 -3.94 1.95 7.61
CA ILE A 283 -4.02 2.77 6.38
C ILE A 283 -2.63 3.20 5.89
N LEU A 284 -1.81 3.79 6.77
CA LEU A 284 -0.48 4.27 6.41
C LEU A 284 0.48 3.12 6.09
N SER A 285 0.36 2.00 6.79
CA SER A 285 1.12 0.77 6.52
C SER A 285 0.77 0.19 5.14
N VAL A 286 -0.51 0.22 4.74
CA VAL A 286 -0.91 -0.16 3.38
C VAL A 286 -0.22 0.74 2.37
N TRP A 287 -0.24 2.07 2.54
CA TRP A 287 0.46 2.99 1.63
C TRP A 287 1.97 2.75 1.56
N CYS A 288 2.62 2.49 2.69
CA CYS A 288 4.04 2.14 2.73
C CYS A 288 4.30 0.85 1.94
N THR A 289 3.44 -0.17 2.08
CA THR A 289 3.57 -1.44 1.36
C THR A 289 3.29 -1.27 -0.14
N THR A 290 2.27 -0.48 -0.49
CA THR A 290 1.86 -0.11 -1.86
C THR A 290 3.00 0.56 -2.60
N LEU A 291 3.57 1.64 -2.06
CA LEU A 291 4.74 2.32 -2.66
C LEU A 291 6.05 1.54 -2.41
N GLY A 292 6.01 0.61 -1.47
CA GLY A 292 7.03 -0.39 -1.21
C GLY A 292 7.21 -1.36 -2.38
N SER A 293 6.17 -1.61 -3.17
CA SER A 293 6.26 -2.37 -4.42
C SER A 293 6.78 -1.49 -5.56
N LYS A 294 7.87 -1.92 -6.24
CA LYS A 294 8.43 -1.22 -7.41
C LYS A 294 7.37 -0.93 -8.46
N ARG A 295 6.66 -1.98 -8.89
CA ARG A 295 5.67 -1.93 -9.96
C ARG A 295 4.55 -0.94 -9.65
N VAL A 296 4.00 -1.01 -8.45
CA VAL A 296 2.93 -0.10 -8.02
C VAL A 296 3.44 1.32 -7.88
N ALA A 297 4.65 1.53 -7.36
CA ALA A 297 5.26 2.85 -7.29
C ALA A 297 5.45 3.47 -8.69
N GLN A 298 5.91 2.71 -9.69
CA GLN A 298 6.03 3.20 -11.08
C GLN A 298 4.69 3.67 -11.65
N LEU A 299 3.61 2.96 -11.31
CA LEU A 299 2.24 3.30 -11.73
C LEU A 299 1.70 4.54 -11.02
N ILE A 300 1.78 4.56 -9.69
CA ILE A 300 1.20 5.64 -8.89
C ILE A 300 1.97 6.94 -9.12
N LEU A 301 3.30 6.87 -9.12
CA LEU A 301 4.21 8.00 -9.28
C LEU A 301 4.57 8.27 -10.74
N LEU A 302 4.03 7.54 -11.72
CA LEU A 302 4.27 7.77 -13.15
C LEU A 302 5.76 7.92 -13.52
N THR A 303 6.61 7.03 -13.00
CA THR A 303 8.08 7.22 -13.02
C THR A 303 8.70 7.13 -14.41
N HIS A 304 7.94 6.75 -15.43
CA HIS A 304 8.36 6.78 -16.84
C HIS A 304 8.39 8.21 -17.41
N ASP A 305 7.73 9.16 -16.75
CA ASP A 305 7.63 10.57 -17.13
C ASP A 305 8.12 11.43 -15.95
N PRO A 306 9.38 11.93 -15.97
CA PRO A 306 9.97 12.65 -14.84
C PRO A 306 9.16 13.88 -14.39
N GLU A 307 8.55 14.62 -15.31
CA GLU A 307 7.75 15.81 -14.96
C GLU A 307 6.45 15.40 -14.27
N LYS A 308 5.72 14.43 -14.81
CA LYS A 308 4.52 13.89 -14.14
C LYS A 308 4.86 13.23 -12.82
N CYS A 309 6.02 12.57 -12.72
CA CYS A 309 6.48 11.97 -11.49
C CYS A 309 6.71 13.02 -10.40
N LYS A 310 7.38 14.11 -10.76
CA LYS A 310 7.60 15.25 -9.88
C LYS A 310 6.30 15.92 -9.45
N GLU A 311 5.41 16.20 -10.40
CA GLU A 311 4.08 16.78 -10.14
C GLU A 311 3.29 15.91 -9.16
N ARG A 312 3.23 14.61 -9.46
CA ARG A 312 2.46 13.63 -8.69
C ARG A 312 3.00 13.47 -7.27
N ALA A 313 4.30 13.31 -7.11
CA ALA A 313 4.94 13.21 -5.80
C ALA A 313 4.75 14.49 -4.97
N THR A 314 4.90 15.65 -5.60
CA THR A 314 4.71 16.95 -4.95
C THR A 314 3.26 17.13 -4.50
N TRP A 315 2.28 16.76 -5.33
CA TRP A 315 0.85 16.79 -4.96
C TRP A 315 0.55 15.88 -3.77
N MET A 316 1.06 14.64 -3.76
CA MET A 316 0.86 13.71 -2.64
C MET A 316 1.44 14.28 -1.34
N LEU A 317 2.67 14.78 -1.37
CA LEU A 317 3.36 15.37 -0.22
C LEU A 317 2.67 16.67 0.26
N ASN A 318 2.26 17.56 -0.64
CA ASN A 318 1.49 18.76 -0.28
C ASN A 318 0.16 18.40 0.38
N THR A 319 -0.47 17.31 -0.05
CA THR A 319 -1.69 16.82 0.61
C THR A 319 -1.39 16.33 2.03
N MET A 320 -0.21 15.75 2.28
CA MET A 320 0.20 15.29 3.62
C MET A 320 0.57 16.42 4.60
N GLU A 321 1.13 17.54 4.10
CA GLU A 321 1.67 18.66 4.90
C GLU A 321 0.73 19.16 6.01
N PRO A 322 -0.56 19.48 5.75
CA PRO A 322 -1.43 20.02 6.79
C PRO A 322 -1.65 19.02 7.94
N TYR A 323 -1.67 17.72 7.66
CA TYR A 323 -1.86 16.68 8.68
C TYR A 323 -0.59 16.47 9.51
N MET A 324 0.57 16.50 8.86
CA MET A 324 1.87 16.48 9.53
C MET A 324 2.01 17.65 10.50
N LYS A 325 1.65 18.85 10.06
CA LYS A 325 1.66 20.05 10.90
C LYS A 325 0.78 19.89 12.14
N LYS A 326 -0.45 19.39 11.97
CA LYS A 326 -1.37 19.14 13.10
C LYS A 326 -0.86 18.07 14.07
N LEU A 327 -0.28 16.98 13.55
CA LEU A 327 0.42 15.98 14.37
C LEU A 327 1.54 16.64 15.20
N HIS A 328 2.25 17.60 14.60
CA HIS A 328 3.32 18.31 15.29
C HIS A 328 2.85 19.34 16.32
N GLU A 329 1.62 19.80 16.21
CA GLU A 329 1.03 20.71 17.21
C GLU A 329 0.52 19.95 18.45
N ARG A 330 0.24 18.65 18.33
CA ARG A 330 -0.34 17.77 19.38
C ARG A 330 0.65 16.73 19.94
N HIS A 331 1.90 17.12 20.18
CA HIS A 331 2.96 16.18 20.63
C HIS A 331 2.86 15.69 22.07
N ASP A 332 1.93 16.23 22.84
CA ASP A 332 1.62 15.78 24.18
C ASP A 332 0.99 14.39 24.21
N LEU A 333 0.47 13.90 23.08
CA LEU A 333 -0.08 12.55 22.95
C LEU A 333 0.98 11.58 22.42
N ASP A 334 1.48 10.67 23.28
CA ASP A 334 2.49 9.67 22.90
C ASP A 334 2.08 8.82 21.68
N HIS A 335 0.78 8.61 21.49
CA HIS A 335 0.25 7.86 20.36
C HIS A 335 0.43 8.55 18.99
N ASN A 336 0.56 9.88 18.96
CA ASN A 336 0.83 10.63 17.72
C ASN A 336 2.23 10.35 17.17
N ARG A 337 3.17 9.87 18.01
CA ARG A 337 4.54 9.56 17.58
C ARG A 337 4.58 8.46 16.53
N SER A 338 3.81 7.39 16.73
CA SER A 338 3.77 6.30 15.76
C SER A 338 3.21 6.78 14.41
N MET A 339 2.24 7.70 14.43
CA MET A 339 1.63 8.22 13.20
C MET A 339 2.59 9.15 12.45
N ASP A 340 3.26 10.04 13.18
CA ASP A 340 4.36 10.85 12.66
C ASP A 340 5.45 9.97 12.03
N GLN A 341 5.85 8.88 12.68
CA GLN A 341 6.80 7.92 12.11
C GLN A 341 6.32 7.35 10.76
N TYR A 342 5.10 6.82 10.67
CA TYR A 342 4.59 6.26 9.42
C TYR A 342 4.48 7.31 8.30
N MET A 343 4.01 8.50 8.61
CA MET A 343 3.89 9.60 7.63
C MET A 343 5.26 10.01 7.09
N ASN A 344 6.28 10.09 7.95
CA ASN A 344 7.62 10.40 7.49
C ASN A 344 8.28 9.25 6.71
N ILE A 345 8.07 7.99 7.12
CA ILE A 345 8.53 6.82 6.34
C ILE A 345 7.89 6.85 4.95
N LEU A 346 6.59 7.11 4.86
CA LEU A 346 5.87 7.21 3.59
C LEU A 346 6.43 8.32 2.70
N ALA A 347 6.69 9.50 3.26
CA ALA A 347 7.31 10.61 2.55
C ALA A 347 8.72 10.26 2.03
N ALA A 348 9.53 9.59 2.85
CA ALA A 348 10.86 9.12 2.45
C ALA A 348 10.79 8.03 1.37
N ILE A 349 9.80 7.12 1.42
CA ILE A 349 9.53 6.13 0.36
C ILE A 349 9.21 6.85 -0.96
N ILE A 350 8.32 7.84 -0.95
CA ILE A 350 7.98 8.65 -2.14
C ILE A 350 9.25 9.27 -2.73
N GLN A 351 10.07 9.94 -1.91
CA GLN A 351 11.32 10.56 -2.34
C GLN A 351 12.29 9.54 -2.96
N ILE A 352 12.54 8.41 -2.30
CA ILE A 352 13.46 7.37 -2.77
C ILE A 352 12.96 6.79 -4.10
N ARG A 353 11.66 6.50 -4.22
CA ARG A 353 11.06 5.93 -5.44
C ARG A 353 11.13 6.91 -6.60
N CYS A 354 10.86 8.21 -6.39
CA CYS A 354 11.02 9.23 -7.43
C CYS A 354 12.46 9.29 -7.94
N LYS A 355 13.44 9.28 -7.02
CA LYS A 355 14.86 9.33 -7.38
C LYS A 355 15.32 8.07 -8.13
N LYS A 356 15.01 6.88 -7.59
CA LYS A 356 15.51 5.62 -8.13
C LYS A 356 14.78 5.12 -9.37
N LEU A 357 13.49 5.39 -9.48
CA LEU A 357 12.68 4.88 -10.59
C LEU A 357 12.36 5.94 -11.64
N GLY A 358 12.29 7.22 -11.25
CA GLY A 358 11.96 8.32 -12.15
C GLY A 358 13.10 9.27 -12.46
N ASN A 359 14.28 9.09 -11.84
CA ASN A 359 15.39 10.05 -11.90
C ASN A 359 14.96 11.48 -11.51
N VAL A 360 14.03 11.60 -10.55
CA VAL A 360 13.48 12.87 -10.05
C VAL A 360 13.95 13.08 -8.62
N ASP A 361 14.63 14.19 -8.35
CA ASP A 361 14.97 14.58 -6.99
C ASP A 361 13.85 15.42 -6.35
N ILE A 362 13.25 14.90 -5.28
CA ILE A 362 12.22 15.56 -4.48
C ILE A 362 12.77 15.84 -3.10
N ASP A 363 12.82 17.12 -2.70
CA ASP A 363 13.11 17.50 -1.32
C ASP A 363 11.83 17.39 -0.48
N ALA A 364 11.46 16.16 -0.10
CA ALA A 364 10.26 15.89 0.68
C ALA A 364 10.19 16.71 1.99
N PRO A 365 11.28 16.87 2.78
CA PRO A 365 11.26 17.75 3.95
C PRO A 365 10.86 19.19 3.63
N ARG A 366 11.32 19.74 2.51
CA ARG A 366 10.95 21.10 2.08
C ARG A 366 9.49 21.18 1.67
N VAL A 367 8.99 20.21 0.90
CA VAL A 367 7.58 20.17 0.46
C VAL A 367 6.65 20.04 1.67
N LEU A 368 7.02 19.22 2.65
CA LEU A 368 6.29 19.06 3.93
C LEU A 368 6.55 20.19 4.93
N ASN A 369 7.31 21.24 4.57
CA ASN A 369 7.60 22.38 5.43
C ASN A 369 8.18 21.99 6.80
N LEU A 370 8.97 20.90 6.86
CA LEU A 370 9.56 20.40 8.10
C LEU A 370 10.62 21.38 8.63
N LYS A 371 10.60 21.66 9.93
CA LYS A 371 11.51 22.60 10.59
C LYS A 371 12.08 22.03 11.89
N GLY A 372 13.20 22.61 12.33
CA GLY A 372 13.81 22.31 13.63
C GLY A 372 14.08 20.83 13.83
N LYS A 373 13.56 20.27 14.94
CA LYS A 373 13.76 18.86 15.29
C LYS A 373 13.16 17.89 14.29
N TYR A 374 12.02 18.19 13.66
CA TYR A 374 11.38 17.29 12.68
C TYR A 374 12.19 17.17 11.40
N LEU A 375 12.75 18.28 10.93
CA LEU A 375 13.66 18.28 9.79
C LEU A 375 14.92 17.45 10.09
N ALA A 376 15.47 17.60 11.30
CA ALA A 376 16.66 16.86 11.73
C ALA A 376 16.38 15.36 11.84
N ILE A 377 15.29 14.96 12.50
CA ILE A 377 14.87 13.56 12.62
C ILE A 377 14.62 12.97 11.22
N HIS A 378 13.91 13.71 10.37
CA HIS A 378 13.59 13.22 9.04
C HIS A 378 14.83 12.98 8.20
N ARG A 379 15.77 13.92 8.15
CA ARG A 379 17.00 13.73 7.39
C ARG A 379 17.88 12.61 7.94
N ARG A 380 17.87 12.40 9.27
CA ARG A 380 18.75 11.43 9.93
C ARG A 380 18.24 10.00 9.85
N TYR A 381 16.94 9.76 10.06
CA TYR A 381 16.45 8.40 10.32
C TYR A 381 15.52 7.84 9.25
N TYR A 382 14.57 8.64 8.74
CA TYR A 382 13.51 8.10 7.90
C TYR A 382 13.96 7.61 6.51
N PRO A 383 14.99 8.16 5.85
CA PRO A 383 15.56 7.56 4.65
C PRO A 383 16.01 6.11 4.87
N ASP A 384 16.65 5.80 6.00
CA ASP A 384 17.15 4.45 6.25
C ASP A 384 16.03 3.50 6.67
N MET A 385 15.04 3.98 7.43
CA MET A 385 13.81 3.21 7.70
C MET A 385 13.04 2.90 6.41
N ALA A 386 12.92 3.88 5.51
CA ALA A 386 12.28 3.70 4.22
C ALA A 386 13.04 2.68 3.36
N LYS A 387 14.37 2.74 3.29
CA LYS A 387 15.20 1.72 2.61
C LYS A 387 14.99 0.33 3.21
N ALA A 388 14.94 0.21 4.53
CA ALA A 388 14.69 -1.07 5.21
C ALA A 388 13.30 -1.62 4.88
N HIS A 389 12.28 -0.76 4.83
CA HIS A 389 10.93 -1.14 4.40
C HIS A 389 10.91 -1.57 2.93
N LEU A 390 11.56 -0.81 2.05
CA LEU A 390 11.66 -1.12 0.63
C LEU A 390 12.33 -2.48 0.39
N LYS A 391 13.43 -2.78 1.10
CA LYS A 391 14.10 -4.09 1.04
C LYS A 391 13.17 -5.25 1.41
N LYS A 392 12.23 -5.03 2.34
CA LYS A 392 11.25 -6.04 2.74
C LYS A 392 10.16 -6.24 1.68
N CYS A 393 9.71 -5.17 1.04
CA CYS A 393 8.60 -5.20 0.08
C CYS A 393 9.02 -5.50 -1.36
N ASP A 394 10.29 -5.26 -1.69
CA ASP A 394 10.86 -5.36 -3.04
C ASP A 394 12.16 -6.16 -2.97
N PRO A 395 12.11 -7.49 -3.21
CA PRO A 395 13.28 -8.36 -3.13
C PRO A 395 14.42 -7.95 -4.08
N ASP A 396 14.09 -7.25 -5.17
CA ASP A 396 15.07 -6.75 -6.15
C ASP A 396 15.63 -5.37 -5.78
N TYR A 397 15.23 -4.80 -4.64
CA TYR A 397 15.66 -3.46 -4.22
C TYR A 397 17.19 -3.32 -4.13
N GLU A 398 17.90 -4.36 -3.65
CA GLU A 398 19.37 -4.34 -3.55
C GLU A 398 20.05 -4.31 -4.93
N LYS A 399 19.46 -4.97 -5.95
CA LYS A 399 19.97 -4.90 -7.33
C LYS A 399 19.87 -3.47 -7.89
N ILE A 400 18.89 -2.69 -7.42
CA ILE A 400 18.69 -1.28 -7.78
C ILE A 400 19.65 -0.34 -7.00
N LEU A 401 20.22 -0.78 -5.88
CA LEU A 401 21.19 0.01 -5.12
C LEU A 401 22.61 -0.07 -5.71
N GLY A 402 22.96 -1.19 -6.34
CA GLY A 402 24.27 -1.41 -6.96
C GLY A 402 24.45 -0.86 -8.38
N ALA A 403 23.36 -0.37 -9.00
CA ALA A 403 23.33 0.36 -10.26
C ALA A 403 23.03 1.85 -10.00
#